data_AF-A0A845ZZR8-F1
#
_entry.id   AF-A0A845ZZR8-F1
#
_cell.length_a   1.000
_cell.length_b   1.000
_cell.length_c   1.000
_cell.angle_alpha   90.00
_cell.angle_beta   90.00
_cell.angle_gamma   90.00
#
_symmetry.space_group_name_H-M   'P 1'
#
loop_
_entity.id
_entity.type
_entity.pdbx_description
1 polymer ?
#
loop_
_entity_poly.entity_id
_entity_poly.type
_entity_poly.pdbx_seq_one_letter_code
_entity_poly.pdbx_strand_id
1 'polypeptide(L)'
;MKIKHFINLSKGLTAPVVLGLMVVYQNFTLGPWVYLALHGTYGVMWLLKDRIYPDKQWEEEIPIGMGILGFGILMLYWVAPFILIRSGSEPPLPLVAAAISMIFMEMAAATRG
;
A
#
# COMPACT_ATOMS: atom_id res chain seq x y z
N MET A 1 14.69 -17.38 -1.10
CA MET A 1 13.31 -16.92 -0.79
C MET A 1 12.66 -16.45 -2.08
N LYS A 2 11.32 -16.35 -2.16
CA LYS A 2 10.66 -15.89 -3.39
C LYS A 2 10.46 -14.38 -3.39
N ILE A 3 10.46 -13.76 -4.58
CA ILE A 3 10.24 -12.32 -4.75
C ILE A 3 8.90 -11.89 -4.11
N LYS A 4 7.83 -12.68 -4.32
CA LYS A 4 6.51 -12.37 -3.77
C LYS A 4 6.49 -12.20 -2.26
N HIS A 5 7.39 -12.84 -1.51
CA HIS A 5 7.36 -12.80 -0.05
C HIS A 5 7.57 -11.38 0.49
N PHE A 6 8.59 -10.65 0.02
CA PHE A 6 8.84 -9.29 0.52
C PHE A 6 7.84 -8.28 -0.03
N ILE A 7 7.33 -8.51 -1.25
CA ILE A 7 6.28 -7.67 -1.83
C ILE A 7 4.97 -7.84 -1.06
N ASN A 8 4.52 -9.07 -0.87
CA ASN A 8 3.30 -9.36 -0.13
C ASN A 8 3.41 -8.89 1.32
N LEU A 9 4.59 -9.02 1.94
CA LEU A 9 4.82 -8.50 3.28
C LEU A 9 4.63 -6.97 3.34
N SER A 10 5.18 -6.22 2.38
CA SER A 10 5.01 -4.76 2.37
C SER A 10 3.56 -4.34 2.11
N LYS A 11 2.85 -5.02 1.20
CA LYS A 11 1.43 -4.78 0.92
C LYS A 11 0.55 -5.11 2.13
N GLY A 12 0.78 -6.27 2.77
CA GLY A 12 0.04 -6.70 3.95
C GLY A 12 0.31 -5.84 5.20
N LEU A 13 1.53 -5.34 5.37
CA LEU A 13 1.89 -4.47 6.49
C LEU A 13 1.44 -3.01 6.31
N THR A 14 1.05 -2.59 5.10
CA THR A 14 0.72 -1.19 4.85
C THR A 14 -0.43 -0.69 5.73
N ALA A 15 -1.52 -1.46 5.86
CA ALA A 15 -2.64 -1.07 6.74
C ALA A 15 -2.24 -1.02 8.23
N PRO A 16 -1.59 -2.05 8.81
CA PRO A 16 -1.05 -1.99 10.17
C PRO A 16 -0.10 -0.82 10.42
N VAL A 17 0.80 -0.52 9.46
CA VAL A 17 1.74 0.60 9.57
C VAL A 17 1.01 1.94 9.59
N VAL A 18 0.07 2.15 8.66
CA VAL A 18 -0.74 3.38 8.60
C VAL A 18 -1.57 3.55 9.89
N LEU A 19 -2.23 2.50 10.37
CA LEU A 19 -2.95 2.52 11.64
C LEU A 19 -2.02 2.81 12.83
N GLY A 20 -0.85 2.18 12.86
CA GLY A 20 0.17 2.44 13.88
C GLY A 20 0.62 3.89 13.88
N LEU A 21 0.84 4.48 12.70
CA LEU A 21 1.16 5.91 12.57
C LEU A 21 0.02 6.80 13.07
N MET A 22 -1.24 6.48 12.73
CA MET A 22 -2.41 7.23 13.22
C MET A 22 -2.48 7.21 14.76
N VAL A 23 -2.21 6.06 15.38
CA VAL A 23 -2.17 5.92 16.84
C VAL A 23 -0.98 6.68 17.44
N VAL A 24 0.23 6.57 16.86
CA VAL A 24 1.42 7.24 17.41
C VAL A 24 1.31 8.75 17.33
N TYR A 25 0.80 9.29 16.23
CA TYR A 25 0.68 10.74 16.00
C TYR A 25 -0.70 11.30 16.38
N GLN A 26 -1.62 10.47 16.87
CA GLN A 26 -2.98 10.85 17.26
C GLN A 26 -3.72 11.61 16.16
N ASN A 27 -3.52 11.22 14.90
CA ASN A 27 -4.14 11.86 13.75
C ASN A 27 -5.11 10.91 13.05
N PHE A 28 -6.40 11.14 13.30
CA PHE A 28 -7.55 10.40 12.76
C PHE A 28 -8.44 11.27 11.89
N THR A 29 -7.86 12.27 11.21
CA THR A 29 -8.55 13.15 10.27
C THR A 29 -8.92 12.43 8.97
N LEU A 30 -9.62 13.12 8.07
CA LEU A 30 -10.09 12.56 6.80
C LEU A 30 -8.94 11.97 5.96
N GLY A 31 -7.80 12.67 5.87
CA GLY A 31 -6.65 12.25 5.05
C GLY A 31 -6.13 10.85 5.40
N PRO A 32 -5.71 10.60 6.65
CA PRO A 32 -5.28 9.29 7.11
C PRO A 32 -6.31 8.18 6.90
N TRP A 33 -7.59 8.43 7.15
CA TRP A 33 -8.65 7.44 6.93
C TRP A 33 -8.83 7.09 5.45
N VAL A 34 -8.82 8.10 4.57
CA VAL A 34 -8.88 7.87 3.12
C VAL A 34 -7.64 7.12 2.67
N TYR A 35 -6.44 7.49 3.14
CA TYR A 35 -5.21 6.77 2.79
C TYR A 35 -5.27 5.30 3.22
N LEU A 36 -5.70 5.03 4.46
CA LEU A 36 -5.87 3.69 5.00
C LEU A 36 -6.89 2.88 4.20
N ALA A 37 -8.05 3.46 3.88
CA ALA A 37 -9.08 2.78 3.12
C ALA A 37 -8.57 2.41 1.73
N LEU A 38 -7.91 3.34 1.02
CA LEU A 38 -7.39 3.10 -0.33
C LEU A 38 -6.26 2.06 -0.32
N HIS A 39 -5.21 2.28 0.48
CA HIS A 39 -4.02 1.42 0.45
C HIS A 39 -4.22 0.10 1.22
N GLY A 40 -5.06 0.10 2.25
CA GLY A 40 -5.40 -1.10 3.00
C GLY A 40 -6.25 -2.07 2.17
N THR A 41 -7.31 -1.58 1.51
CA THR A 41 -8.11 -2.43 0.61
C THR A 41 -7.29 -2.91 -0.59
N TYR A 42 -6.45 -2.04 -1.16
CA TYR A 42 -5.50 -2.45 -2.20
C TYR A 42 -4.54 -3.55 -1.72
N GLY A 43 -4.00 -3.44 -0.50
CA GLY A 43 -3.15 -4.48 0.08
C GLY A 43 -3.86 -5.83 0.23
N VAL A 44 -5.12 -5.82 0.67
CA VAL A 44 -5.94 -7.05 0.76
C VAL A 44 -6.21 -7.63 -0.64
N MET A 45 -6.61 -6.80 -1.59
CA MET A 45 -6.85 -7.22 -2.98
C MET A 45 -5.58 -7.79 -3.62
N TRP A 46 -4.42 -7.19 -3.35
CA TRP A 46 -3.13 -7.68 -3.80
C TRP A 46 -2.83 -9.09 -3.30
N LEU A 47 -2.98 -9.31 -1.99
CA LEU A 47 -2.75 -10.63 -1.38
C LEU A 47 -3.72 -11.69 -1.91
N LEU A 48 -4.97 -11.29 -2.15
CA LEU A 48 -5.97 -12.16 -2.77
C LEU A 48 -5.59 -12.48 -4.22
N LYS A 49 -5.20 -11.47 -5.01
CA LYS A 49 -4.73 -11.63 -6.39
C LYS A 49 -3.54 -12.57 -6.45
N ASP A 50 -2.54 -12.42 -5.57
CA ASP A 50 -1.36 -13.29 -5.57
C ASP A 50 -1.72 -14.75 -5.25
N ARG A 51 -2.74 -14.97 -4.42
CA ARG A 51 -3.23 -16.32 -4.08
C ARG A 51 -4.02 -16.98 -5.21
N ILE A 52 -4.86 -16.22 -5.92
CA ILE A 52 -5.73 -16.76 -6.98
C ILE A 52 -4.99 -16.82 -8.33
N TYR A 53 -4.22 -15.78 -8.64
CA TYR A 53 -3.49 -15.59 -9.90
C TYR A 53 -2.01 -15.24 -9.59
N PRO A 54 -1.21 -16.24 -9.17
CA PRO A 54 0.19 -16.02 -8.82
C PRO A 54 0.97 -15.55 -10.05
N ASP A 55 1.81 -14.55 -9.85
CA ASP A 55 2.70 -14.06 -10.90
C ASP A 55 3.91 -14.98 -11.03
N LYS A 56 4.09 -15.59 -12.21
CA LYS A 56 5.20 -16.52 -12.45
C LYS A 56 6.56 -15.88 -12.19
N GLN A 57 6.73 -14.60 -12.51
CA GLN A 57 7.99 -13.90 -12.31
C GLN A 57 8.33 -13.74 -10.82
N TRP A 58 7.32 -13.75 -9.93
CA TRP A 58 7.53 -13.58 -8.49
C TRP A 58 7.69 -14.89 -7.73
N GLU A 59 7.54 -16.03 -8.42
CA GLU A 59 7.81 -17.36 -7.89
C GLU A 59 9.29 -17.74 -7.93
N GLU A 60 10.11 -16.95 -8.65
CA GLU A 60 11.55 -17.15 -8.77
C GLU A 60 12.27 -17.04 -7.42
N GLU A 61 13.28 -17.89 -7.24
CA GLU A 61 14.11 -17.88 -6.05
C GLU A 61 15.19 -16.81 -6.13
N ILE A 62 15.23 -15.97 -5.11
CA ILE A 62 16.27 -14.96 -4.92
C ILE A 62 17.06 -15.20 -3.63
N PRO A 63 18.33 -14.77 -3.59
CA PRO A 63 19.09 -14.69 -2.34
C PRO A 63 18.36 -13.87 -1.28
N ILE A 64 18.44 -14.30 -0.03
CA ILE A 64 17.76 -13.63 1.10
C ILE A 64 18.21 -12.17 1.22
N GLY A 65 19.50 -11.89 1.02
CA GLY A 65 20.03 -10.52 1.05
C GLY A 65 19.37 -9.58 0.02
N MET A 66 19.09 -10.08 -1.19
CA MET A 66 18.35 -9.30 -2.19
C MET A 66 16.89 -9.07 -1.77
N GLY A 67 16.27 -10.05 -1.12
CA GLY A 67 14.92 -9.90 -0.57
C GLY A 67 14.83 -8.87 0.56
N ILE A 68 15.83 -8.82 1.45
CA ILE A 68 15.93 -7.80 2.50
C ILE A 68 16.12 -6.40 1.88
N LEU A 69 17.02 -6.27 0.91
CA LEU A 69 17.22 -5.01 0.19
C LEU A 69 15.94 -4.56 -0.52
N GLY A 70 15.28 -5.47 -1.23
CA GLY A 70 14.02 -5.22 -1.91
C GLY A 70 12.91 -4.78 -0.96
N PHE A 71 12.80 -5.43 0.21
CA PHE A 71 11.88 -4.99 1.26
C PHE A 71 12.21 -3.58 1.75
N GLY A 72 13.48 -3.28 2.02
CA GLY A 72 13.93 -1.96 2.46
C GLY A 72 13.60 -0.85 1.45
N ILE A 73 13.72 -1.13 0.15
CA ILE A 73 13.30 -0.20 -0.90
C ILE A 73 11.77 0.00 -0.86
N LEU A 74 10.98 -1.06 -0.68
CA LEU A 74 9.53 -0.94 -0.59
C LEU A 74 9.06 -0.17 0.64
N MET A 75 9.84 -0.14 1.73
CA MET A 75 9.50 0.69 2.90
C MET A 75 9.51 2.19 2.59
N LEU A 76 10.19 2.63 1.52
CA LEU A 76 10.15 4.04 1.10
C LEU A 76 8.74 4.49 0.70
N TYR A 77 7.86 3.58 0.30
CA TYR A 77 6.45 3.89 0.03
C TYR A 77 5.71 4.35 1.30
N TRP A 78 6.20 4.02 2.49
CA TRP A 78 5.60 4.46 3.76
C TRP A 78 6.00 5.88 4.18
N VAL A 79 6.90 6.54 3.44
CA VAL A 79 7.22 7.95 3.65
C VAL A 79 5.99 8.84 3.39
N ALA A 80 5.18 8.52 2.38
CA ALA A 80 3.99 9.29 2.05
C ALA A 80 2.94 9.33 3.19
N PRO A 81 2.47 8.18 3.74
CA PRO A 81 1.55 8.20 4.86
C PRO A 81 2.19 8.74 6.13
N PHE A 82 3.49 8.53 6.34
CA PHE A 82 4.21 9.14 7.44
C PHE A 82 4.11 10.68 7.41
N ILE A 83 4.39 11.31 6.27
CA ILE A 83 4.31 12.77 6.12
C ILE A 83 2.85 13.23 6.29
N LEU A 84 1.90 12.58 5.62
CA LEU A 84 0.47 12.93 5.68
C LEU A 84 -0.07 12.90 7.11
N ILE A 85 0.27 11.84 7.86
CA ILE A 85 -0.22 11.65 9.23
C ILE A 85 0.51 12.57 10.19
N ARG A 86 1.83 12.73 10.05
CA ARG A 86 2.62 13.56 10.94
C ARG A 86 2.37 15.07 10.74
N SER A 87 2.06 15.51 9.53
CA SER A 87 1.85 16.93 9.24
C SER A 87 0.56 17.48 9.87
N GLY A 88 -0.45 16.64 10.09
CA GLY A 88 -1.78 17.09 10.52
C GLY A 88 -2.53 17.88 9.44
N SER A 89 -2.00 17.98 8.23
CA SER A 89 -2.60 18.77 7.15
C SER A 89 -3.78 18.03 6.54
N GLU A 90 -4.95 18.67 6.51
CA GLU A 90 -6.10 18.12 5.81
C GLU A 90 -6.05 18.44 4.31
N PRO A 91 -6.11 17.41 3.43
CA PRO A 91 -6.17 17.64 2.01
C PRO A 91 -7.53 18.27 1.64
N PRO A 92 -7.55 19.22 0.68
CA PRO A 92 -8.80 19.82 0.23
C PRO A 92 -9.69 18.76 -0.45
N LEU A 93 -11.01 18.87 -0.28
CA LEU A 93 -11.97 17.87 -0.76
C LEU A 93 -11.84 17.51 -2.26
N PRO A 94 -11.55 18.44 -3.19
CA PRO A 94 -11.33 18.08 -4.59
C PRO A 94 -10.16 17.12 -4.78
N LEU A 95 -9.09 17.24 -3.99
CA LEU A 95 -7.93 16.34 -4.06
C LEU A 95 -8.28 14.95 -3.51
N VAL A 96 -9.07 14.89 -2.44
CA VAL A 96 -9.59 13.63 -1.89
C VAL A 96 -10.46 12.91 -2.92
N ALA A 97 -11.39 13.63 -3.55
CA ALA A 97 -12.26 13.09 -4.59
C ALA A 97 -11.44 12.58 -5.79
N ALA A 98 -10.42 13.33 -6.22
CA ALA A 98 -9.51 12.92 -7.29
C ALA A 98 -8.74 11.63 -6.92
N ALA A 99 -8.19 11.55 -5.71
CA ALA A 99 -7.47 10.37 -5.22
C ALA A 99 -8.34 9.11 -5.22
N ILE A 100 -9.58 9.24 -4.73
CA ILE A 100 -10.56 8.15 -4.75
C ILE A 100 -10.93 7.79 -6.20
N SER A 101 -11.15 8.77 -7.07
CA SER A 101 -11.54 8.51 -8.46
C SER A 101 -10.46 7.77 -9.26
N MET A 102 -9.19 8.10 -9.04
CA MET A 102 -8.05 7.45 -9.69
C MET A 102 -7.98 5.95 -9.37
N ILE A 103 -8.27 5.54 -8.12
CA ILE A 103 -8.24 4.12 -7.75
C ILE A 103 -9.32 3.32 -8.50
N PHE A 104 -10.50 3.91 -8.69
CA PHE A 104 -11.58 3.29 -9.45
C PHE A 104 -11.27 3.21 -10.94
N MET A 105 -10.61 4.24 -11.48
CA MET A 105 -10.19 4.24 -12.88
C MET A 105 -9.13 3.16 -13.15
N GLU A 106 -8.19 2.95 -12.22
CA GLU A 106 -7.20 1.88 -12.30
C GLU A 106 -7.86 0.50 -12.28
N MET A 107 -8.82 0.29 -11.38
CA MET A 107 -9.62 -0.95 -11.35
C MET A 107 -10.42 -1.15 -12.66
N ALA A 108 -11.04 -0.10 -13.20
CA ALA A 108 -11.82 -0.16 -14.44
C ALA A 108 -10.96 -0.31 -15.70
N ALA A 109 -9.69 0.08 -15.67
CA ALA A 109 -8.72 -0.19 -16.73
C ALA A 109 -8.28 -1.66 -16.69
N ALA A 110 -8.12 -2.24 -15.50
CA ALA A 110 -7.72 -3.63 -15.32
C ALA A 110 -8.77 -4.65 -15.79
N THR A 111 -10.05 -4.26 -15.89
CA THR A 111 -11.14 -5.12 -16.37
C THR A 111 -11.34 -5.13 -17.90
N ARG A 112 -10.54 -4.39 -18.68
CA ARG A 112 -10.65 -4.33 -20.16
C ARG A 112 -9.65 -5.24 -20.88
N GLY A 113 -9.30 -6.37 -20.27
CA GLY A 113 -8.46 -7.43 -20.87
C GLY A 113 -9.30 -8.49 -21.56
#